data_AF-A0A1R1IAL9-F1
#
_entry.id   AF-A0A1R1IAL9-F1
#
_cell.length_a   1.000
_cell.length_b   1.000
_cell.length_c   1.000
_cell.angle_alpha   90.00
_cell.angle_beta   90.00
_cell.angle_gamma   90.00
#
_symmetry.space_group_name_H-M   'P 1'
#
loop_
_entity.id
_entity.type
_entity.pdbx_description
1 polymer ?
#
loop_
_entity_poly.entity_id
_entity_poly.type
_entity_poly.pdbx_seq_one_letter_code
_entity_poly.pdbx_strand_id
1 'polypeptide(L)'
;MSFNGYGVWAIYRFEMARALRTLWQSLVTPVITTSLYFVVFGGAIGSRMTEVDGVPYGAFIVPGLIMLSLFTQSIFNASFGIYFPKFTGTIYEILSAPVSPLEIVLAYVGA
;
A
#
# COMPACT_ATOMS: atom_id res chain seq x y z
N MET A 1 -11.39 29.61 -11.04
CA MET A 1 -11.44 28.67 -9.91
C MET A 1 -10.15 28.83 -9.14
N SER A 2 -10.19 29.49 -7.98
CA SER A 2 -9.04 29.60 -7.09
C SER A 2 -8.80 28.26 -6.41
N PHE A 3 -7.54 27.81 -6.35
CA PHE A 3 -7.15 26.58 -5.66
C PHE A 3 -7.55 26.63 -4.17
N ASN A 4 -8.33 25.64 -3.72
CA ASN A 4 -8.79 25.51 -2.34
C ASN A 4 -7.84 24.62 -1.54
N GLY A 5 -6.74 25.21 -1.06
CA GLY A 5 -5.74 24.52 -0.24
C GLY A 5 -6.29 24.00 1.10
N TYR A 6 -7.34 24.63 1.65
CA TYR A 6 -7.98 24.18 2.90
C TYR A 6 -8.74 22.87 2.70
N GLY A 7 -9.44 22.72 1.57
CA GLY A 7 -10.13 21.48 1.20
C GLY A 7 -9.14 20.32 1.03
N VAL A 8 -8.03 20.56 0.33
CA VAL A 8 -6.94 19.58 0.16
C VAL A 8 -6.37 19.15 1.51
N TRP A 9 -6.06 20.12 2.39
CA TRP A 9 -5.48 19.83 3.70
C TRP A 9 -6.43 19.07 4.63
N ALA A 10 -7.74 19.37 4.57
CA ALA A 10 -8.74 18.64 5.35
C ALA A 10 -8.85 17.17 4.93
N ILE A 11 -8.90 16.90 3.62
CA ILE A 11 -8.94 15.53 3.07
C ILE A 11 -7.64 14.80 3.42
N TYR A 12 -6.49 15.44 3.23
CA TYR A 12 -5.18 14.87 3.57
C TYR A 12 -5.08 14.48 5.05
N ARG A 13 -5.49 15.36 5.96
CA ARG A 13 -5.46 15.10 7.41
C ARG A 13 -6.40 13.96 7.81
N PHE A 14 -7.57 13.86 7.18
CA PHE A 14 -8.51 12.77 7.42
C PHE A 14 -7.93 11.43 6.96
N GLU A 15 -7.35 11.38 5.77
CA GLU A 15 -6.70 10.18 5.22
C GLU A 15 -5.48 9.76 6.04
N MET A 16 -4.64 10.70 6.48
CA MET A 16 -3.53 10.41 7.40
C MET A 16 -4.00 9.87 8.76
N ALA A 17 -5.06 10.46 9.34
CA ALA A 17 -5.65 9.95 10.57
C ALA A 17 -6.30 8.57 10.40
N ARG A 18 -6.76 8.23 9.19
CA ARG A 18 -7.23 6.89 8.83
C ARG A 18 -6.05 5.93 8.75
N ALA A 19 -5.01 6.26 7.97
CA ALA A 19 -3.80 5.46 7.82
C ALA A 19 -3.16 5.14 9.18
N LEU A 20 -3.02 6.14 10.06
CA LEU A 20 -2.50 5.98 11.42
C LEU A 20 -3.29 4.97 12.27
N ARG A 21 -4.62 4.89 12.10
CA ARG A 21 -5.48 3.95 12.85
C ARG A 21 -5.34 2.52 12.35
N THR A 22 -5.07 2.32 11.07
CA THR A 22 -4.88 0.99 10.47
C THR A 22 -3.43 0.54 10.38
N LEU A 23 -2.45 1.36 10.81
CA LEU A 23 -1.02 1.04 10.75
C LEU A 23 -0.67 -0.35 11.27
N TRP A 24 -1.26 -0.74 12.41
CA TRP A 24 -0.97 -2.05 13.00
C TRP A 24 -1.45 -3.19 12.09
N GLN A 25 -2.66 -3.06 11.52
CA GLN A 25 -3.22 -4.07 10.62
C GLN A 25 -2.47 -4.10 9.27
N SER A 26 -2.08 -2.94 8.75
CA SER A 26 -1.37 -2.82 7.48
C SER A 26 0.10 -3.20 7.56
N LEU A 27 0.72 -3.25 8.74
CA LEU A 27 2.07 -3.79 8.95
C LEU A 27 2.07 -5.28 9.31
N VAL A 28 1.21 -5.71 10.22
CA VAL A 28 1.23 -7.10 10.73
C VAL A 28 0.90 -8.11 9.63
N THR A 29 -0.08 -7.81 8.78
CA THR A 29 -0.51 -8.70 7.68
C THR A 29 0.61 -8.98 6.66
N PRO A 30 1.30 -7.96 6.10
CA PRO A 30 2.43 -8.19 5.21
C PRO A 30 3.61 -8.87 5.90
N VAL A 31 3.90 -8.54 7.16
CA VAL A 31 5.03 -9.15 7.88
C VAL A 31 4.82 -10.66 8.00
N ILE A 32 3.64 -11.10 8.44
CA ILE A 32 3.32 -12.54 8.56
C ILE A 32 3.45 -13.23 7.19
N THR A 33 2.83 -12.66 6.15
CA THR A 33 2.85 -13.26 4.80
C THR A 33 4.26 -13.34 4.23
N THR A 34 5.04 -12.26 4.39
CA THR A 34 6.43 -12.18 3.92
C THR A 34 7.31 -13.18 4.67
N SER A 35 7.16 -13.28 6.00
CA SER A 35 7.88 -14.27 6.81
C SER A 35 7.54 -15.71 6.41
N LEU A 36 6.26 -16.01 6.14
CA LEU A 36 5.85 -17.32 5.65
C LEU A 36 6.49 -17.62 4.28
N TYR A 37 6.53 -16.65 3.37
CA TYR A 37 7.24 -16.81 2.11
C TYR A 37 8.74 -17.05 2.30
N PHE A 38 9.39 -16.36 3.22
CA PHE A 38 10.79 -16.63 3.56
C PHE A 38 11.01 -18.05 4.10
N VAL A 39 10.13 -18.55 4.96
CA VAL A 39 10.22 -19.91 5.51
C VAL A 39 10.02 -20.97 4.42
N VAL A 40 9.00 -20.80 3.58
CA VAL A 40 8.66 -21.78 2.53
C VAL A 40 9.66 -21.74 1.38
N PHE A 41 9.93 -20.56 0.82
CA PHE A 41 10.82 -20.43 -0.33
C PHE A 41 12.28 -20.48 0.11
N GLY A 42 12.68 -19.68 1.11
CA GLY A 42 14.06 -19.61 1.58
C GLY A 42 14.54 -20.89 2.29
N GLY A 43 13.72 -21.46 3.18
CA GLY A 43 14.09 -22.64 3.97
C GLY A 43 13.75 -23.98 3.28
N ALA A 44 12.47 -24.21 3.01
CA ALA A 44 12.01 -25.52 2.54
C ALA A 44 12.44 -25.81 1.09
N ILE A 45 12.28 -24.85 0.18
CA ILE A 45 12.67 -25.01 -1.24
C ILE A 45 14.17 -24.77 -1.45
N GLY A 46 14.77 -23.80 -0.75
CA GLY A 46 16.21 -23.52 -0.82
C GLY A 46 17.10 -24.71 -0.44
N SER A 47 16.63 -25.62 0.42
CA SER A 47 17.35 -26.86 0.74
C SER A 47 17.45 -27.85 -0.44
N ARG A 48 16.57 -27.73 -1.44
CA ARG A 48 16.54 -28.60 -2.63
C ARG A 48 17.17 -27.95 -3.87
N MET A 49 17.38 -26.63 -3.84
CA MET A 49 17.90 -25.85 -4.96
C MET A 49 19.10 -25.03 -4.49
N THR A 50 20.30 -25.56 -4.68
CA THR A 50 21.56 -24.97 -4.19
C THR A 50 21.98 -23.74 -4.99
N GLU A 51 21.85 -23.78 -6.31
CA GLU A 51 22.28 -22.69 -7.20
C GLU A 51 21.26 -22.43 -8.31
N VAL A 52 21.12 -21.16 -8.68
CA VAL A 52 20.34 -20.70 -9.82
C VAL A 52 21.29 -19.85 -10.67
N ASP A 53 21.60 -20.28 -11.90
CA ASP A 53 22.54 -19.58 -12.79
C ASP A 53 23.88 -19.18 -12.14
N GLY A 54 24.43 -20.04 -11.27
CA GLY A 54 25.69 -19.80 -10.55
C GLY A 54 25.59 -18.81 -9.39
N VAL A 55 24.39 -18.34 -9.03
CA VAL A 55 24.13 -17.50 -7.85
C VAL A 55 23.48 -18.35 -6.75
N PRO A 56 23.89 -18.18 -5.47
CA PRO A 56 23.24 -18.87 -4.36
C PRO A 56 21.74 -18.53 -4.33
N TYR A 57 20.88 -19.56 -4.27
CA TYR A 57 19.43 -19.38 -4.30
C TYR A 57 18.91 -18.36 -3.27
N GLY A 58 19.49 -18.35 -2.06
CA GLY A 58 19.18 -17.38 -1.02
C GLY A 58 19.41 -15.93 -1.42
N ALA A 59 20.51 -15.65 -2.14
CA ALA A 59 20.84 -14.30 -2.61
C ALA A 59 19.89 -13.83 -3.74
N PHE A 60 19.30 -14.76 -4.49
CA PHE A 60 18.32 -14.46 -5.53
C PHE A 60 16.90 -14.26 -4.98
N ILE A 61 16.46 -15.14 -4.08
CA ILE A 61 15.07 -15.16 -3.61
C ILE A 61 14.76 -14.04 -2.61
N VAL A 62 15.73 -13.67 -1.76
CA VAL A 62 15.52 -12.65 -0.70
C VAL A 62 15.11 -11.29 -1.30
N PRO A 63 15.83 -10.72 -2.28
CA PRO A 63 15.39 -9.48 -2.93
C PRO A 63 14.06 -9.64 -3.68
N GLY A 64 13.84 -10.78 -4.33
CA GLY A 64 12.59 -11.05 -5.07
C GLY A 64 11.35 -11.03 -4.18
N LEU A 65 11.42 -11.66 -3.00
CA LEU A 65 10.32 -11.66 -2.02
C LEU A 65 10.09 -10.27 -1.41
N ILE A 66 11.16 -9.52 -1.16
CA ILE A 66 11.06 -8.12 -0.69
C ILE A 66 10.35 -7.27 -1.75
N MET A 67 10.75 -7.39 -3.02
CA MET A 67 10.13 -6.66 -4.13
C MET A 67 8.65 -7.02 -4.30
N LEU A 68 8.30 -8.31 -4.22
CA LEU A 68 6.90 -8.76 -4.27
C LEU A 68 6.06 -8.12 -3.16
N SER A 69 6.58 -8.09 -1.94
CA SER A 69 5.91 -7.48 -0.78
C SER A 69 5.75 -5.97 -0.97
N LEU A 70 6.81 -5.28 -1.39
CA LEU A 70 6.79 -3.84 -1.70
C LEU A 70 5.76 -3.49 -2.77
N PHE A 71 5.74 -4.22 -3.89
CA PHE A 71 4.78 -3.96 -4.96
C PHE A 71 3.34 -4.19 -4.51
N THR A 72 3.09 -5.29 -3.81
CA THR A 72 1.74 -5.63 -3.34
C THR A 72 1.24 -4.61 -2.34
N GLN A 73 2.08 -4.20 -1.38
CA GLN A 73 1.72 -3.20 -0.39
C GLN A 73 1.55 -1.80 -0.97
N SER A 74 2.40 -1.41 -1.93
CA SER A 74 2.30 -0.10 -2.59
C SER A 74 1.00 0.02 -3.39
N ILE A 75 0.64 -1.01 -4.16
CA ILE A 75 -0.60 -1.02 -4.96
C ILE A 75 -1.82 -1.05 -4.05
N PHE A 76 -1.80 -1.88 -3.00
CA PHE A 76 -2.93 -2.03 -2.09
C PHE A 76 -3.19 -0.74 -1.29
N ASN A 77 -2.14 -0.13 -0.69
CA ASN A 77 -2.29 1.12 0.06
C ASN A 77 -2.74 2.28 -0.84
N ALA A 78 -2.16 2.43 -2.04
CA ALA A 78 -2.56 3.49 -2.98
C ALA A 78 -4.02 3.34 -3.45
N SER A 79 -4.47 2.12 -3.69
CA SER A 79 -5.84 1.87 -4.17
C SER A 79 -6.89 1.98 -3.05
N PHE A 80 -6.51 1.70 -1.80
CA PHE A 80 -7.43 1.70 -0.66
C PHE A 80 -7.99 3.10 -0.36
N GLY A 81 -7.18 4.14 -0.54
CA GLY A 81 -7.56 5.57 -0.57
C GLY A 81 -8.90 5.84 -1.24
N ILE A 82 -9.00 5.38 -2.49
CA ILE A 82 -10.10 5.73 -3.41
C ILE A 82 -11.19 4.66 -3.42
N TYR A 83 -10.83 3.38 -3.30
CA TYR A 83 -11.77 2.27 -3.38
C TYR A 83 -12.74 2.25 -2.19
N PHE A 84 -12.24 2.46 -0.97
CA PHE A 84 -13.05 2.31 0.24
C PHE A 84 -14.18 3.36 0.35
N PRO A 85 -13.96 4.67 0.08
CA PRO A 85 -15.03 5.66 0.02
C PRO A 85 -16.04 5.40 -1.11
N LYS A 86 -15.58 4.87 -2.25
CA LYS A 86 -16.46 4.46 -3.35
C LYS A 86 -17.36 3.29 -2.96
N PHE A 87 -16.81 2.28 -2.28
CA PHE A 87 -17.56 1.10 -1.83
C PHE A 87 -18.55 1.44 -0.72
N THR A 88 -18.17 2.33 0.21
CA THR A 88 -19.00 2.72 1.37
C THR A 88 -20.05 3.78 1.02
N GLY A 89 -19.99 4.38 -0.18
CA GLY A 89 -20.89 5.45 -0.61
C GLY A 89 -20.54 6.84 -0.03
N THR A 90 -19.53 6.96 0.82
CA THR A 90 -19.07 8.26 1.37
C THR A 90 -18.38 9.13 0.32
N ILE A 91 -18.10 8.60 -0.87
CA ILE A 91 -17.58 9.40 -2.00
C ILE A 91 -18.51 10.55 -2.41
N TYR A 92 -19.82 10.43 -2.16
CA TYR A 92 -20.78 11.50 -2.44
C TYR A 92 -20.60 12.73 -1.53
N GLU A 93 -20.02 12.57 -0.33
CA GLU A 93 -19.71 13.70 0.57
C GLU A 93 -18.59 14.58 -0.03
N ILE A 94 -17.63 13.95 -0.71
CA ILE A 94 -16.53 14.66 -1.39
C ILE A 94 -17.02 15.27 -2.70
N LEU A 95 -17.92 14.58 -3.42
CA LEU A 95 -18.49 15.09 -4.67
C LEU A 95 -19.50 16.22 -4.47
N SER A 96 -20.09 16.35 -3.28
CA SER A 96 -21.01 17.45 -2.92
C SER A 96 -20.30 18.67 -2.34
N ALA A 97 -19.05 18.50 -1.88
CA ALA A 97 -18.22 19.61 -1.45
C ALA A 97 -17.69 20.41 -2.67
N PRO A 98 -17.52 21.74 -2.55
CA PRO A 98 -16.98 22.57 -3.63
C PRO A 98 -15.45 22.40 -3.75
N VAL A 99 -15.01 21.21 -4.18
CA VAL A 99 -13.60 20.81 -4.32
C VAL A 99 -13.34 20.37 -5.76
N SER A 100 -12.25 20.85 -6.36
CA SER A 100 -11.90 20.49 -7.74
C SER A 100 -11.44 19.02 -7.82
N PRO A 101 -11.69 18.30 -8.93
CA PRO A 101 -11.15 16.95 -9.13
C PRO A 101 -9.62 16.87 -8.97
N LEU A 102 -8.89 17.93 -9.35
CA LEU A 102 -7.43 18.01 -9.18
C LEU A 102 -7.01 18.10 -7.71
N GLU A 103 -7.77 18.81 -6.89
CA GLU A 103 -7.54 18.94 -5.44
C GLU A 103 -7.80 17.63 -4.71
N ILE A 104 -8.84 16.90 -5.14
CA ILE A 104 -9.17 15.57 -4.61
C ILE A 104 -8.03 14.59 -4.92
N VAL A 105 -7.56 14.54 -6.17
CA VAL A 105 -6.43 13.67 -6.56
C VAL A 105 -5.16 14.05 -5.82
N LEU A 106 -4.83 15.34 -5.71
CA LEU A 106 -3.66 15.80 -4.95
C LEU A 106 -3.73 15.39 -3.47
N ALA A 107 -4.90 15.49 -2.84
CA ALA A 107 -5.08 15.11 -1.45
C ALA A 107 -4.93 13.60 -1.23
N TYR A 108 -5.52 12.78 -2.12
CA TYR A 108 -5.43 11.32 -2.04
C TYR A 108 -4.08 10.74 -2.44
N VAL A 109 -3.36 11.38 -3.36
CA VAL A 109 -2.00 10.97 -3.76
C VAL A 109 -0.97 11.43 -2.72
N GLY A 110 -1.22 12.57 -2.07
CA GLY A 110 -0.34 13.08 -1.03
C GLY A 110 -0.41 12.28 0.27
N ALA A 111 -1.59 11.74 0.61
CA ALA A 111 -1.85 10.92 1.80
C ALA A 111 -1.44 9.46 1.59
#